data_AF-A0A956EPE7-F1
#
_entry.id   AF-A0A956EPE7-F1
#
_cell.length_a   1.000
_cell.length_b   1.000
_cell.length_c   1.000
_cell.angle_alpha   90.00
_cell.angle_beta   90.00
_cell.angle_gamma   90.00
#
_symmetry.space_group_name_H-M   'P 1'
#
loop_
_entity.id
_entity.type
_entity.pdbx_description
1 polymer ?
#
loop_
_entity_poly.entity_id
_entity_poly.type
_entity_poly.pdbx_seq_one_letter_code
_entity_poly.pdbx_strand_id
1 'polypeptide(L)'
;QERPLRLLRRAMGDRPTRHQKIRNLAAALRTYGDEERVQPRLQRLKELGWIDRVPTRLQRIVGAIDMTRFWIVPCAADYYRSKGINFYFHTLLRWLDDPASLIDPLGLNSTRDTIIGHVLQVVHANPDYDLQLLESFEDGLDQMEAQVVAILDGTHPRAASIMATVEDPEYHARLLEHVRRFRAERGNVEHGELLRENVMDDARFRLLERTFGELPHAMRYFSRLPTTPLSAAIHLLTVHEAPLDLMVDEPQVH
;
A
#
# COMPACT_ATOMS: atom_id res chain seq x y z
N GLN A 1 -11.16 4.94 25.07
CA GLN A 1 -10.46 5.66 23.99
C GLN A 1 -9.26 6.38 24.57
N GLU A 2 -8.07 6.19 23.99
CA GLU A 2 -6.84 6.83 24.46
C GLU A 2 -6.82 8.33 24.12
N ARG A 3 -6.17 9.17 24.95
CA ARG A 3 -6.14 10.63 24.73
C ARG A 3 -5.29 10.98 23.48
N PRO A 4 -5.71 11.93 22.61
CA PRO A 4 -4.97 12.29 21.39
C PRO A 4 -3.49 12.61 21.58
N LEU A 5 -3.15 13.32 22.66
CA LEU A 5 -1.75 13.66 22.98
C LEU A 5 -0.88 12.44 23.28
N ARG A 6 -1.44 11.36 23.84
CA ARG A 6 -0.70 10.11 24.08
C ARG A 6 -0.44 9.38 22.75
N LEU A 7 -1.43 9.31 21.87
CA LEU A 7 -1.28 8.76 20.53
C LEU A 7 -0.21 9.50 19.73
N LEU A 8 -0.23 10.83 19.73
CA LEU A 8 0.81 11.64 19.05
C LEU A 8 2.21 11.35 19.59
N ARG A 9 2.37 11.25 20.92
CA ARG A 9 3.68 10.94 21.54
C ARG A 9 4.17 9.53 21.18
N ARG A 10 3.27 8.54 21.21
CA ARG A 10 3.58 7.16 20.81
C ARG A 10 3.94 7.08 19.33
N ALA A 11 3.15 7.69 18.45
CA ALA A 11 3.40 7.74 17.01
C ALA A 11 4.75 8.42 16.68
N MET A 12 5.10 9.52 17.35
CA MET A 12 6.41 10.16 17.17
C MET A 12 7.59 9.26 17.55
N GLY A 13 7.43 8.45 18.61
CA GLY A 13 8.52 7.66 19.18
C GLY A 13 9.57 8.50 19.92
N ASP A 14 10.60 7.81 20.40
CA ASP A 14 11.73 8.39 21.13
C ASP A 14 12.74 9.10 20.21
N ARG A 15 13.80 9.69 20.79
CA ARG A 15 14.81 10.43 20.00
C ARG A 15 15.50 9.55 18.94
N PRO A 16 16.04 8.36 19.26
CA PRO A 16 16.61 7.46 18.26
C PRO A 16 15.64 7.12 17.13
N THR A 17 14.39 6.78 17.45
CA THR A 17 13.34 6.46 16.49
C THR A 17 13.07 7.63 15.54
N ARG A 18 12.97 8.86 16.06
CA ARG A 18 12.78 10.06 15.22
C ARG A 18 13.95 10.29 14.26
N HIS A 19 15.19 10.11 14.71
CA HIS A 19 16.35 10.23 13.83
C HIS A 19 16.36 9.17 12.72
N GLN A 20 15.92 7.94 13.01
CA GLN A 20 15.77 6.91 11.99
C GLN A 20 14.70 7.28 10.96
N LYS A 21 13.52 7.75 11.41
CA LYS A 21 12.43 8.20 10.52
C LYS A 21 12.87 9.32 9.57
N ILE A 22 13.61 10.32 10.08
CA ILE A 22 14.16 11.41 9.25
C ILE A 22 15.18 10.88 8.24
N ARG A 23 16.04 9.93 8.62
CA ARG A 23 16.99 9.31 7.69
C ARG A 23 16.27 8.53 6.60
N ASN A 24 15.24 7.75 6.94
CA ASN A 24 14.43 7.01 5.98
C ASN A 24 13.73 7.96 5.01
N LEU A 25 13.15 9.05 5.53
CA LEU A 25 12.54 10.11 4.73
C LEU A 25 13.53 10.75 3.75
N ALA A 26 14.71 11.13 4.24
CA ALA A 26 15.74 11.73 3.39
C ALA A 26 16.25 10.75 2.32
N ALA A 27 16.37 9.46 2.65
CA ALA A 27 16.72 8.43 1.68
C ALA A 27 15.63 8.29 0.61
N ALA A 28 14.35 8.16 1.02
CA ALA A 28 13.22 8.04 0.12
C ALA A 28 13.12 9.22 -0.84
N LEU A 29 13.29 10.46 -0.34
CA LEU A 29 13.29 11.67 -1.18
C LEU A 29 14.45 11.70 -2.19
N ARG A 30 15.64 11.25 -1.81
CA ARG A 30 16.81 11.25 -2.72
C ARG A 30 16.67 10.23 -3.84
N THR A 31 15.98 9.12 -3.60
CA THR A 31 15.82 8.03 -4.57
C THR A 31 14.46 8.05 -5.25
N TYR A 32 13.63 9.06 -4.97
CA TYR A 32 12.29 9.13 -5.52
C TYR A 32 12.34 9.36 -7.04
N GLY A 33 11.76 8.44 -7.80
CA GLY A 33 11.78 8.49 -9.25
C GLY A 33 13.12 8.07 -9.89
N ASP A 34 13.99 7.42 -9.12
CA ASP A 34 15.23 6.80 -9.60
C ASP A 34 14.91 5.49 -10.36
N GLU A 35 14.75 5.61 -11.68
CA GLU A 35 14.38 4.50 -12.54
C GLU A 35 15.39 3.35 -12.54
N GLU A 36 16.67 3.62 -12.29
CA GLU A 36 17.70 2.57 -12.23
C GLU A 36 17.45 1.59 -11.08
N ARG A 37 16.77 2.04 -10.02
CA ARG A 37 16.38 1.20 -8.88
C ARG A 37 15.03 0.53 -9.07
N VAL A 38 14.10 1.19 -9.76
CA VAL A 38 12.74 0.68 -9.92
C VAL A 38 12.65 -0.37 -11.04
N GLN A 39 13.39 -0.19 -12.14
CA GLN A 39 13.33 -1.09 -13.29
C GLN A 39 13.72 -2.54 -12.96
N PRO A 40 14.81 -2.83 -12.22
CA PRO A 40 15.14 -4.21 -11.84
C PRO A 40 14.04 -4.88 -11.01
N ARG A 41 13.37 -4.13 -10.12
CA ARG A 41 12.26 -4.64 -9.30
C ARG A 41 11.05 -4.98 -10.16
N LEU A 42 10.68 -4.10 -11.09
CA LEU A 42 9.58 -4.35 -12.03
C LEU A 42 9.90 -5.54 -12.95
N GLN A 43 11.15 -5.65 -13.40
CA GLN A 43 11.57 -6.76 -14.24
C GLN A 43 11.52 -8.10 -13.48
N ARG A 44 11.94 -8.12 -12.20
CA ARG A 44 11.76 -9.30 -11.34
C ARG A 44 10.29 -9.67 -11.17
N LEU A 45 9.41 -8.70 -10.91
CA LEU A 45 7.97 -8.95 -10.79
C LEU A 45 7.39 -9.53 -12.08
N LYS A 46 7.89 -9.10 -13.24
CA LYS A 46 7.53 -9.66 -14.54
C LYS A 46 8.01 -11.10 -14.69
N GLU A 47 9.25 -11.39 -14.29
CA GLU A 47 9.83 -12.74 -14.33
C GLU A 47 9.11 -13.71 -13.40
N LEU A 48 8.62 -13.22 -12.26
CA LEU A 48 7.79 -13.99 -11.33
C LEU A 48 6.34 -14.18 -11.82
N GLY A 49 5.95 -13.54 -12.93
CA GLY A 49 4.60 -13.64 -13.48
C GLY A 49 3.55 -12.74 -12.83
N TRP A 50 3.95 -11.84 -11.91
CA TRP A 50 3.04 -10.88 -11.29
C TRP A 50 2.58 -9.78 -12.24
N ILE A 51 3.37 -9.44 -13.26
CA ILE A 51 3.02 -8.39 -14.22
C ILE A 51 3.27 -8.88 -15.65
N ASP A 52 2.30 -8.65 -16.54
CA ASP A 52 2.45 -9.02 -17.95
C ASP A 52 3.35 -8.02 -18.70
N ARG A 53 3.23 -6.74 -18.32
CA ARG A 53 3.89 -5.60 -18.97
C ARG A 53 4.33 -4.59 -17.93
N VAL A 54 5.54 -4.06 -18.11
CA VAL A 54 6.06 -2.93 -17.34
C VAL A 54 5.48 -1.64 -17.93
N PRO A 55 4.66 -0.86 -17.20
CA PRO A 55 4.18 0.43 -17.67
C PRO A 55 5.32 1.44 -17.75
N THR A 56 5.21 2.39 -18.68
CA THR A 56 6.17 3.51 -18.77
C THR A 56 6.19 4.30 -17.46
N ARG A 57 7.26 5.06 -17.21
CA ARG A 57 7.34 5.94 -16.03
C ARG A 57 6.14 6.90 -15.96
N LEU A 58 5.75 7.49 -17.08
CA LEU A 58 4.61 8.40 -17.14
C LEU A 58 3.29 7.70 -16.78
N GLN A 59 3.07 6.50 -17.32
CA GLN A 59 1.92 5.67 -16.99
C GLN A 59 1.85 5.31 -15.50
N ARG A 60 2.99 4.97 -14.88
CA ARG A 60 3.05 4.74 -13.42
C ARG A 60 2.74 5.99 -12.62
N ILE A 61 3.18 7.17 -13.06
CA ILE A 61 2.87 8.44 -12.38
C ILE A 61 1.38 8.77 -12.48
N VAL A 62 0.79 8.73 -13.69
CA VAL A 62 -0.64 8.99 -13.88
C VAL A 62 -1.47 7.94 -13.13
N GLY A 63 -1.05 6.68 -13.20
CA GLY A 63 -1.66 5.57 -12.48
C GLY A 63 -1.64 5.73 -10.96
N ALA A 64 -0.52 6.18 -10.40
CA ALA A 64 -0.42 6.51 -8.97
C ALA A 64 -1.42 7.57 -8.56
N ILE A 65 -1.59 8.60 -9.39
CA ILE A 65 -2.52 9.69 -9.15
C ILE A 65 -3.96 9.17 -9.20
N ASP A 66 -4.32 8.37 -10.20
CA ASP A 66 -5.66 7.77 -10.32
C ASP A 66 -5.96 6.81 -9.16
N MET A 67 -5.05 5.91 -8.83
CA MET A 67 -5.20 4.99 -7.69
C MET A 67 -5.37 5.76 -6.37
N THR A 68 -4.63 6.86 -6.19
CA THR A 68 -4.78 7.72 -5.00
C THR A 68 -6.13 8.42 -4.97
N ARG A 69 -6.55 9.03 -6.09
CA ARG A 69 -7.77 9.83 -6.22
C ARG A 69 -9.04 9.01 -6.14
N PHE A 70 -9.05 7.83 -6.75
CA PHE A 70 -10.26 7.03 -6.92
C PHE A 70 -10.38 5.92 -5.88
N TRP A 71 -9.26 5.34 -5.44
CA TRP A 71 -9.24 4.18 -4.56
C TRP A 71 -8.74 4.51 -3.15
N ILE A 72 -7.45 4.83 -2.98
CA ILE A 72 -6.79 4.89 -1.67
C ILE A 72 -7.48 5.91 -0.75
N VAL A 73 -7.61 7.18 -1.20
CA VAL A 73 -8.16 8.25 -0.35
C VAL A 73 -9.65 8.05 -0.10
N PRO A 74 -10.52 7.82 -1.11
CA PRO A 74 -11.94 7.63 -0.87
C PRO A 74 -12.25 6.41 0.00
N CYS A 75 -11.62 5.26 -0.27
CA CYS A 75 -11.84 4.03 0.51
C CYS A 75 -11.38 4.18 1.96
N ALA A 76 -10.23 4.81 2.20
CA ALA A 76 -9.77 5.07 3.57
C ALA A 76 -10.66 6.09 4.30
N ALA A 77 -11.09 7.15 3.63
CA ALA A 77 -11.97 8.16 4.22
C ALA A 77 -13.35 7.59 4.59
N ASP A 78 -13.90 6.71 3.76
CA ASP A 78 -15.14 6.01 4.05
C ASP A 78 -15.01 5.05 5.24
N TYR A 79 -13.97 4.21 5.23
CA TYR A 79 -13.67 3.30 6.33
C TYR A 79 -13.48 4.03 7.67
N TYR A 80 -12.68 5.09 7.73
CA TYR A 80 -12.50 5.82 9.00
C TYR A 80 -13.79 6.51 9.45
N ARG A 81 -14.63 6.96 8.51
CA ARG A 81 -15.96 7.50 8.84
C ARG A 81 -16.83 6.44 9.51
N SER A 82 -16.84 5.21 8.99
CA SER A 82 -17.63 4.11 9.59
C SER A 82 -17.14 3.69 10.97
N LYS A 83 -15.84 3.84 11.25
CA LYS A 83 -15.24 3.60 12.58
C LYS A 83 -15.28 4.83 13.52
N GLY A 84 -15.85 5.95 13.08
CA GLY A 84 -15.90 7.20 13.87
C GLY A 84 -14.54 7.86 14.10
N ILE A 85 -13.56 7.58 13.25
CA ILE A 85 -12.19 8.09 13.31
C ILE A 85 -12.05 9.30 12.38
N ASN A 86 -11.43 10.38 12.87
CA ASN A 86 -11.14 11.53 12.02
C ASN A 86 -10.00 11.20 11.04
N PHE A 87 -10.30 11.20 9.74
CA PHE A 87 -9.36 10.90 8.66
C PHE A 87 -8.06 11.73 8.74
N TYR A 88 -8.16 13.04 8.97
CA TYR A 88 -7.00 13.93 8.99
C TYR A 88 -6.12 13.68 10.22
N PHE A 89 -6.73 13.46 11.38
CA PHE A 89 -6.00 13.12 12.59
C PHE A 89 -5.26 11.78 12.43
N HIS A 90 -5.92 10.78 11.86
CA HIS A 90 -5.30 9.49 11.62
C HIS A 90 -4.16 9.60 10.57
N THR A 91 -4.36 10.37 9.50
CA THR A 91 -3.31 10.65 8.51
C THR A 91 -2.10 11.35 9.14
N LEU A 92 -2.33 12.27 10.08
CA LEU A 92 -1.25 12.89 10.86
C LEU A 92 -0.50 11.85 11.71
N LEU A 93 -1.20 10.92 12.36
CA LEU A 93 -0.55 9.84 13.13
C LEU A 93 0.31 8.96 12.22
N ARG A 94 -0.19 8.59 11.03
CA ARG A 94 0.58 7.83 10.03
C ARG A 94 1.84 8.59 9.60
N TRP A 95 1.72 9.89 9.34
CA TRP A 95 2.87 10.72 8.97
C TRP A 95 3.91 10.80 10.09
N LEU A 96 3.48 10.91 11.34
CA LEU A 96 4.38 10.89 12.49
C LEU A 96 5.02 9.51 12.69
N ASP A 97 4.33 8.44 12.31
CA ASP A 97 4.87 7.10 12.41
C ASP A 97 5.85 6.74 11.29
N ASP A 98 5.51 6.94 10.02
CA ASP A 98 6.46 6.77 8.91
C ASP A 98 6.18 7.75 7.77
N PRO A 99 6.87 8.90 7.73
CA PRO A 99 6.69 9.85 6.65
C PRO A 99 7.20 9.32 5.31
N ALA A 100 8.13 8.35 5.31
CA ALA A 100 8.66 7.78 4.06
C ALA A 100 7.59 6.94 3.33
N SER A 101 6.72 6.24 4.08
CA SER A 101 5.66 5.41 3.51
C SER A 101 4.54 6.21 2.83
N LEU A 102 4.48 7.53 3.04
CA LEU A 102 3.46 8.41 2.45
C LEU A 102 3.93 9.12 1.17
N ILE A 103 5.24 9.11 0.88
CA ILE A 103 5.80 9.80 -0.30
C ILE A 103 5.56 9.00 -1.58
N ASP A 104 5.54 7.68 -1.47
CA ASP A 104 5.42 6.77 -2.59
C ASP A 104 4.24 5.83 -2.37
N PRO A 105 3.00 6.30 -2.63
CA PRO A 105 1.78 5.55 -2.32
C PRO A 105 1.63 4.24 -3.12
N LEU A 106 2.46 4.03 -4.15
CA LEU A 106 2.53 2.78 -4.91
C LEU A 106 3.63 1.81 -4.45
N GLY A 107 4.54 2.25 -3.56
CA GLY A 107 5.66 1.46 -3.05
C GLY A 107 6.77 1.10 -4.05
N LEU A 108 6.66 1.50 -5.32
CA LEU A 108 7.61 1.14 -6.38
C LEU A 108 9.02 1.72 -6.19
N ASN A 109 9.13 2.87 -5.53
CA ASN A 109 10.39 3.52 -5.15
C ASN A 109 10.79 3.22 -3.69
N SER A 110 9.90 2.59 -2.94
CA SER A 110 10.09 2.32 -1.52
C SER A 110 11.06 1.16 -1.29
N THR A 111 11.80 1.23 -0.18
CA THR A 111 12.58 0.09 0.29
C THR A 111 11.64 -1.00 0.82
N ARG A 112 12.15 -2.23 0.92
CA ARG A 112 11.45 -3.35 1.55
C ARG A 112 10.87 -2.97 2.92
N ASP A 113 11.70 -2.40 3.79
CA ASP A 113 11.28 -2.06 5.16
C ASP A 113 10.26 -0.91 5.20
N THR A 114 10.27 0.00 4.20
CA THR A 114 9.23 1.03 4.08
C THR A 114 7.88 0.44 3.66
N ILE A 115 7.87 -0.55 2.76
CA ILE A 115 6.63 -1.27 2.38
C ILE A 115 6.11 -2.08 3.57
N ILE A 116 6.97 -2.85 4.25
CA ILE A 116 6.58 -3.60 5.45
C ILE A 116 6.04 -2.65 6.52
N GLY A 117 6.75 -1.54 6.79
CA GLY A 117 6.31 -0.51 7.71
C GLY A 117 4.93 0.04 7.35
N HIS A 118 4.67 0.29 6.07
CA HIS A 118 3.35 0.72 5.57
C HIS A 118 2.25 -0.30 5.90
N VAL A 119 2.48 -1.58 5.59
CA VAL A 119 1.52 -2.67 5.84
C VAL A 119 1.19 -2.83 7.32
N LEU A 120 2.19 -2.68 8.18
CA LEU A 120 2.01 -2.78 9.62
C LEU A 120 1.24 -1.60 10.23
N GLN A 121 1.22 -0.43 9.59
CA GLN A 121 0.71 0.82 10.16
C GLN A 121 -0.78 1.07 9.99
N VAL A 122 -1.44 0.37 9.06
CA VAL A 122 -2.83 0.59 8.73
C VAL A 122 -3.57 -0.70 8.48
N VAL A 123 -4.87 -0.70 8.77
CA VAL A 123 -5.78 -1.75 8.32
C VAL A 123 -6.03 -1.55 6.82
N HIS A 124 -5.39 -2.40 6.02
CA HIS A 124 -5.44 -2.36 4.56
C HIS A 124 -6.79 -2.75 3.98
N ALA A 125 -7.15 -2.22 2.81
CA ALA A 125 -8.34 -2.70 2.09
C ALA A 125 -8.14 -4.10 1.59
N ASN A 126 -6.99 -4.30 0.97
CA ASN A 126 -6.47 -5.58 0.55
C ASN A 126 -4.93 -5.43 0.66
N PRO A 127 -4.23 -6.25 1.45
CA PRO A 127 -2.77 -6.15 1.58
C PRO A 127 -2.02 -6.78 0.39
N ASP A 128 -2.70 -7.46 -0.53
CA ASP A 128 -2.05 -8.30 -1.54
C ASP A 128 -1.23 -7.51 -2.55
N TYR A 129 -1.64 -6.30 -2.92
CA TYR A 129 -0.79 -5.41 -3.72
C TYR A 129 0.61 -5.26 -3.08
N ASP A 130 0.67 -5.02 -1.76
CA ASP A 130 1.94 -4.82 -1.06
C ASP A 130 2.72 -6.14 -0.88
N LEU A 131 2.03 -7.26 -0.64
CA LEU A 131 2.66 -8.58 -0.56
C LEU A 131 3.26 -9.01 -1.91
N GLN A 132 2.51 -8.83 -3.00
CA GLN A 132 2.99 -9.05 -4.37
C GLN A 132 4.15 -8.10 -4.70
N LEU A 133 4.12 -6.85 -4.22
CA LEU A 133 5.23 -5.92 -4.39
C LEU A 133 6.48 -6.36 -3.62
N LEU A 134 6.33 -6.97 -2.43
CA LEU A 134 7.46 -7.47 -1.63
C LEU A 134 8.21 -8.62 -2.31
N GLU A 135 7.58 -9.38 -3.20
CA GLU A 135 8.24 -10.41 -4.03
C GLU A 135 9.32 -9.83 -4.97
N SER A 136 9.31 -8.51 -5.19
CA SER A 136 10.43 -7.82 -5.85
C SER A 136 11.74 -7.82 -5.04
N PHE A 137 11.71 -8.27 -3.78
CA PHE A 137 12.86 -8.51 -2.93
C PHE A 137 12.97 -10.00 -2.62
N GLU A 138 14.19 -10.54 -2.64
CA GLU A 138 14.43 -11.98 -2.44
C GLU A 138 13.91 -12.50 -1.09
N ASP A 139 14.03 -11.71 -0.03
CA ASP A 139 13.58 -12.03 1.33
C ASP A 139 12.35 -11.21 1.76
N GLY A 140 11.63 -10.60 0.81
CA GLY A 140 10.57 -9.62 1.11
C GLY A 140 9.46 -10.17 2.02
N LEU A 141 8.91 -11.33 1.68
CA LEU A 141 7.84 -11.97 2.45
C LEU A 141 8.35 -12.60 3.76
N ASP A 142 9.58 -13.11 3.79
CA ASP A 142 10.21 -13.59 5.03
C ASP A 142 10.34 -12.46 6.05
N GLN A 143 10.78 -11.28 5.60
CA GLN A 143 10.92 -10.11 6.45
C GLN A 143 9.57 -9.54 6.88
N MET A 144 8.55 -9.61 6.03
CA MET A 144 7.18 -9.26 6.39
C MET A 144 6.70 -10.15 7.54
N GLU A 145 6.79 -11.48 7.39
CA GLU A 145 6.40 -12.43 8.43
C GLU A 145 7.16 -12.19 9.74
N ALA A 146 8.49 -12.07 9.67
CA ALA A 146 9.34 -11.85 10.84
C ALA A 146 8.97 -10.55 11.60
N GLN A 147 8.66 -9.47 10.86
CA GLN A 147 8.28 -8.20 11.50
C GLN A 147 6.86 -8.24 12.08
N VAL A 148 5.91 -8.95 11.46
CA VAL A 148 4.58 -9.17 12.06
C VAL A 148 4.70 -9.98 13.36
N VAL A 149 5.51 -11.04 13.37
CA VAL A 149 5.80 -11.82 14.58
C VAL A 149 6.41 -10.93 15.67
N ALA A 150 7.40 -10.10 15.32
CA ALA A 150 8.00 -9.18 16.28
C ALA A 150 7.00 -8.14 16.84
N ILE A 151 5.99 -7.73 16.07
CA ILE A 151 4.91 -6.86 16.55
C ILE A 151 4.05 -7.60 17.59
N LEU A 152 3.63 -8.82 17.28
CA LEU A 152 2.82 -9.66 18.17
C LEU A 152 3.56 -10.01 19.46
N ASP A 153 4.86 -10.26 19.38
CA ASP A 153 5.73 -10.54 20.53
C ASP A 153 6.12 -9.27 21.31
N GLY A 154 5.77 -8.07 20.81
CA GLY A 154 6.13 -6.79 21.43
C GLY A 154 7.63 -6.47 21.37
N THR A 155 8.40 -7.16 20.54
CA THR A 155 9.86 -7.00 20.38
C THR A 155 10.23 -6.06 19.24
N HIS A 156 9.29 -5.73 18.35
CA HIS A 156 9.54 -4.85 17.23
C HIS A 156 9.92 -3.43 17.72
N PRO A 157 11.01 -2.81 17.24
CA PRO A 157 11.46 -1.50 17.70
C PRO A 157 10.43 -0.38 17.57
N ARG A 158 9.49 -0.54 16.63
CA ARG A 158 8.41 0.42 16.35
C ARG A 158 7.04 -0.05 16.85
N ALA A 159 6.95 -1.12 17.66
CA ALA A 159 5.67 -1.68 18.11
C ALA A 159 4.77 -0.62 18.75
N ALA A 160 5.31 0.19 19.66
CA ALA A 160 4.54 1.21 20.36
C ALA A 160 3.93 2.28 19.43
N SER A 161 4.63 2.63 18.34
CA SER A 161 4.22 3.67 17.39
C SER A 161 3.26 3.12 16.33
N ILE A 162 3.50 1.90 15.84
CA ILE A 162 2.59 1.17 14.94
C ILE A 162 1.24 0.90 15.63
N MET A 163 1.26 0.41 16.88
CA MET A 163 0.04 0.17 17.66
C MET A 163 -0.66 1.48 18.10
N ALA A 164 -0.13 2.65 17.76
CA ALA A 164 -0.83 3.92 17.95
C ALA A 164 -1.60 4.36 16.71
N THR A 165 -1.30 3.78 15.54
CA THR A 165 -2.00 4.07 14.28
C THR A 165 -3.06 3.01 13.99
N VAL A 166 -2.81 1.73 14.27
CA VAL A 166 -3.75 0.64 13.96
C VAL A 166 -4.92 0.60 14.95
N GLU A 167 -6.14 0.73 14.45
CA GLU A 167 -7.38 0.73 15.23
C GLU A 167 -7.97 -0.66 15.51
N ASP A 168 -7.63 -1.67 14.71
CA ASP A 168 -8.09 -3.05 14.91
C ASP A 168 -7.03 -3.86 15.68
N PRO A 169 -7.32 -4.30 16.91
CA PRO A 169 -6.36 -5.02 17.75
C PRO A 169 -6.00 -6.42 17.24
N GLU A 170 -6.80 -7.01 16.37
CA GLU A 170 -6.59 -8.36 15.82
C GLU A 170 -5.95 -8.32 14.43
N TYR A 171 -5.77 -7.13 13.84
CA TYR A 171 -5.26 -6.95 12.50
C TYR A 171 -3.93 -7.69 12.26
N HIS A 172 -2.92 -7.51 13.13
CA HIS A 172 -1.62 -8.14 12.93
C HIS A 172 -1.65 -9.65 13.06
N ALA A 173 -2.57 -10.22 13.86
CA ALA A 173 -2.74 -11.66 13.98
C ALA A 173 -3.31 -12.26 12.69
N ARG A 174 -4.37 -11.65 12.14
CA ARG A 174 -4.96 -12.05 10.85
C ARG A 174 -3.99 -11.81 9.69
N LEU A 175 -3.22 -10.72 9.74
CA LEU A 175 -2.15 -10.44 8.77
C LEU A 175 -1.07 -11.53 8.77
N LEU A 176 -0.66 -12.02 9.94
CA LEU A 176 0.33 -13.11 10.02
C LEU A 176 -0.18 -14.39 9.35
N GLU A 177 -1.41 -14.77 9.63
CA GLU A 177 -2.05 -15.92 9.00
C GLU A 177 -2.13 -15.77 7.48
N HIS A 178 -2.57 -14.60 7.02
CA HIS A 178 -2.65 -14.29 5.60
C HIS A 178 -1.30 -14.30 4.91
N VAL A 179 -0.26 -13.69 5.49
CA VAL A 179 1.11 -13.71 4.92
C VAL A 179 1.60 -15.16 4.76
N ARG A 180 1.37 -16.03 5.76
CA ARG A 180 1.76 -17.44 5.67
C ARG A 180 1.02 -18.19 4.58
N ARG A 181 -0.30 -17.97 4.46
CA ARG A 181 -1.11 -18.54 3.37
C ARG A 181 -0.66 -18.03 2.01
N PHE A 182 -0.48 -16.72 1.88
CA PHE A 182 0.02 -16.07 0.65
C PHE A 182 1.32 -16.70 0.19
N ARG A 183 2.27 -16.91 1.10
CA ARG A 183 3.53 -17.60 0.78
C ARG A 183 3.32 -19.05 0.35
N ALA A 184 2.51 -19.81 1.08
CA ALA A 184 2.27 -21.23 0.82
C ALA A 184 1.58 -21.47 -0.53
N GLU A 185 0.63 -20.59 -0.88
CA GLU A 185 -0.21 -20.69 -2.08
C GLU A 185 0.33 -19.85 -3.25
N ARG A 186 1.50 -19.23 -3.10
CA ARG A 186 2.14 -18.32 -4.08
C ARG A 186 1.19 -17.21 -4.53
N GLY A 187 0.47 -16.65 -3.56
CA GLY A 187 -0.51 -15.58 -3.69
C GLY A 187 -1.82 -15.94 -4.38
N ASN A 188 -2.09 -17.23 -4.62
CA ASN A 188 -3.42 -17.71 -5.03
C ASN A 188 -4.34 -17.90 -3.81
N VAL A 189 -4.46 -16.87 -2.96
CA VAL A 189 -5.26 -16.91 -1.73
C VAL A 189 -6.60 -16.25 -1.96
N GLU A 190 -7.69 -16.86 -1.46
CA GLU A 190 -8.98 -16.17 -1.40
C GLU A 190 -8.93 -14.97 -0.43
N HIS A 191 -9.15 -13.76 -0.95
CA HIS A 191 -8.97 -12.47 -0.24
C HIS A 191 -9.94 -12.22 0.93
N GLY A 192 -10.88 -13.12 1.19
CA GLY A 192 -12.08 -12.86 1.99
C GLY A 192 -11.84 -12.47 3.45
N GLU A 193 -10.72 -12.87 4.05
CA GLU A 193 -10.49 -12.69 5.50
C GLU A 193 -9.87 -11.34 5.88
N LEU A 194 -9.12 -10.70 4.98
CA LEU A 194 -8.52 -9.37 5.19
C LEU A 194 -9.15 -8.27 4.35
N LEU A 195 -10.07 -8.61 3.44
CA LEU A 195 -10.81 -7.63 2.69
C LEU A 195 -11.68 -6.78 3.64
N ARG A 196 -11.48 -5.46 3.62
CA ARG A 196 -12.25 -4.56 4.51
C ARG A 196 -13.75 -4.61 4.22
N GLU A 197 -14.55 -4.54 5.29
CA GLU A 197 -16.02 -4.50 5.25
C GLU A 197 -16.57 -3.46 4.27
N ASN A 198 -16.03 -2.24 4.31
CA ASN A 198 -16.52 -1.16 3.43
C ASN A 198 -16.24 -1.43 1.94
N VAL A 199 -15.24 -2.24 1.63
CA VAL A 199 -15.00 -2.71 0.27
C VAL A 199 -16.04 -3.75 -0.11
N MET A 200 -16.35 -4.70 0.78
CA MET A 200 -17.35 -5.74 0.55
C MET A 200 -18.76 -5.15 0.37
N ASP A 201 -19.10 -4.08 1.09
CA ASP A 201 -20.45 -3.52 1.14
C ASP A 201 -20.76 -2.54 -0.02
N ASP A 202 -19.75 -1.95 -0.65
CA ASP A 202 -19.92 -0.95 -1.72
C ASP A 202 -19.48 -1.49 -3.09
N ALA A 203 -20.42 -1.55 -4.04
CA ALA A 203 -20.16 -2.04 -5.39
C ALA A 203 -19.07 -1.25 -6.14
N ARG A 204 -18.95 0.06 -5.89
CA ARG A 204 -17.90 0.92 -6.45
C ARG A 204 -16.55 0.54 -5.85
N PHE A 205 -16.46 0.34 -4.54
CA PHE A 205 -15.20 -0.08 -3.92
C PHE A 205 -14.79 -1.49 -4.34
N ARG A 206 -15.73 -2.43 -4.53
CA ARG A 206 -15.40 -3.74 -5.13
C ARG A 206 -14.82 -3.63 -6.53
N LEU A 207 -15.34 -2.74 -7.38
CA LEU A 207 -14.78 -2.53 -8.72
C LEU A 207 -13.36 -1.95 -8.66
N LEU A 208 -13.15 -0.96 -7.80
CA LEU A 208 -11.85 -0.33 -7.60
C LEU A 208 -10.84 -1.31 -7.00
N GLU A 209 -11.27 -2.16 -6.07
CA GLU A 209 -10.45 -3.21 -5.48
C GLU A 209 -10.02 -4.24 -6.53
N ARG A 210 -10.93 -4.71 -7.40
CA ARG A 210 -10.52 -5.59 -8.51
C ARG A 210 -9.49 -4.93 -9.43
N THR A 211 -9.50 -3.60 -9.53
CA THR A 211 -8.56 -2.84 -10.38
C THR A 211 -7.24 -2.57 -9.69
N PHE A 212 -7.25 -2.20 -8.41
CA PHE A 212 -6.11 -1.62 -7.70
C PHE A 212 -5.69 -2.38 -6.42
N GLY A 213 -6.48 -3.36 -5.98
CA GLY A 213 -6.24 -4.17 -4.79
C GLY A 213 -5.09 -5.15 -4.96
N GLU A 214 -4.72 -5.46 -6.21
CA GLU A 214 -3.61 -6.31 -6.56
C GLU A 214 -2.70 -5.67 -7.63
N LEU A 215 -1.42 -5.98 -7.54
CA LEU A 215 -0.35 -5.48 -8.41
C LEU A 215 -0.55 -5.84 -9.90
N PRO A 216 -0.89 -7.08 -10.31
CA PRO A 216 -1.16 -7.40 -11.71
C PRO A 216 -2.26 -6.52 -12.33
N HIS A 217 -3.38 -6.37 -11.64
CA HIS A 217 -4.52 -5.58 -12.11
C HIS A 217 -4.16 -4.10 -12.21
N ALA A 218 -3.49 -3.55 -11.19
CA ALA A 218 -3.05 -2.16 -11.18
C ALA A 218 -2.08 -1.90 -12.35
N MET A 219 -1.15 -2.80 -12.62
CA MET A 219 -0.17 -2.66 -13.71
C MET A 219 -0.80 -2.79 -15.10
N ARG A 220 -1.86 -3.60 -15.24
CA ARG A 220 -2.68 -3.66 -16.47
C ARG A 220 -3.40 -2.34 -16.70
N TYR A 221 -4.03 -1.77 -15.67
CA TYR A 221 -4.64 -0.43 -15.73
C TYR A 221 -3.59 0.63 -16.11
N PHE A 222 -2.44 0.68 -15.43
CA PHE A 222 -1.37 1.64 -15.73
C PHE A 222 -0.88 1.52 -17.17
N SER A 223 -0.73 0.30 -17.68
CA SER A 223 -0.26 0.06 -19.05
C SER A 223 -1.21 0.55 -20.15
N ARG A 224 -2.48 0.85 -19.82
CA ARG A 224 -3.49 1.43 -20.73
C ARG A 224 -3.53 2.96 -20.66
N LEU A 225 -2.85 3.57 -19.69
CA LEU A 225 -2.83 5.02 -19.52
C LEU A 225 -2.00 5.74 -20.59
N PRO A 226 -2.16 7.07 -20.73
CA PRO A 226 -1.46 7.81 -21.77
C PRO A 226 0.07 7.75 -21.64
N THR A 227 0.75 7.63 -22.78
CA THR A 227 2.22 7.49 -22.86
C THR A 227 2.93 8.79 -23.22
N THR A 228 2.21 9.87 -23.53
CA THR A 228 2.79 11.17 -23.88
C THR A 228 2.42 12.23 -22.84
N PRO A 229 3.29 13.21 -22.54
CA PRO A 229 3.01 14.23 -21.53
C PRO A 229 1.73 15.03 -21.77
N LEU A 230 1.43 15.37 -23.03
CA LEU A 230 0.23 16.12 -23.38
C LEU A 230 -1.05 15.31 -23.09
N SER A 231 -1.09 14.05 -23.52
CA SER A 231 -2.24 13.19 -23.28
C SER A 231 -2.42 12.86 -21.79
N ALA A 232 -1.32 12.69 -21.04
CA ALA A 232 -1.35 12.55 -19.60
C ALA A 232 -1.90 13.80 -18.90
N ALA A 233 -1.48 15.00 -19.31
CA ALA A 233 -2.02 16.25 -18.76
C ALA A 233 -3.51 16.40 -19.05
N ILE A 234 -3.95 16.10 -20.27
CA ILE A 234 -5.38 16.10 -20.63
C ILE A 234 -6.15 15.12 -19.75
N HIS A 235 -5.66 13.89 -19.60
CA HIS A 235 -6.28 12.87 -18.73
C HIS A 235 -6.45 13.38 -17.31
N LEU A 236 -5.39 13.89 -16.69
CA LEU A 236 -5.42 14.38 -15.31
C LEU A 236 -6.38 15.57 -15.11
N LEU A 237 -6.56 16.41 -16.13
CA LEU A 237 -7.45 17.56 -16.09
C LEU A 237 -8.92 17.23 -16.37
N THR A 238 -9.21 16.16 -17.12
CA THR A 238 -10.56 15.87 -17.62
C THR A 238 -11.21 14.66 -16.97
N VAL A 239 -10.41 13.70 -16.48
CA VAL A 239 -10.89 12.50 -15.80
C VAL A 239 -11.05 12.79 -14.32
N HIS A 240 -12.29 13.02 -13.89
CA HIS A 240 -12.65 13.35 -12.51
C HIS A 240 -13.20 12.16 -11.72
N GLU A 241 -13.57 11.08 -12.40
CA GLU A 241 -14.08 9.85 -11.83
C GLU A 241 -13.34 8.65 -12.42
N ALA A 242 -13.46 7.52 -11.74
CA ALA A 242 -12.96 6.22 -12.16
C ALA A 242 -13.38 5.89 -13.62
N PRO A 243 -12.45 5.84 -14.58
CA PRO A 243 -12.79 5.56 -15.99
C PRO A 243 -13.13 4.08 -16.14
N LEU A 244 -14.43 3.77 -16.14
CA LEU A 244 -14.96 2.40 -16.12
C LEU A 244 -14.48 1.56 -17.32
N ASP A 245 -14.25 2.20 -18.46
CA ASP A 245 -13.73 1.56 -19.67
C ASP A 245 -12.28 1.08 -19.53
N LEU A 246 -11.50 1.67 -18.61
CA LEU A 246 -10.14 1.27 -18.29
C LEU A 246 -10.05 0.31 -17.10
N MET A 247 -11.10 0.25 -16.28
CA MET A 247 -11.20 -0.69 -15.16
C MET A 247 -11.47 -2.11 -15.67
N VAL A 248 -11.07 -3.09 -14.85
CA VAL A 248 -10.91 -4.51 -15.19
C VAL A 248 -11.88 -5.05 -16.26
N ASP A 249 -11.29 -5.66 -17.30
CA ASP A 249 -11.92 -6.59 -18.24
C ASP A 249 -12.35 -7.89 -17.51
N GLU A 250 -13.46 -8.53 -17.89
CA GLU A 250 -13.91 -9.79 -17.27
C GLU A 250 -12.77 -10.83 -17.11
N PRO A 251 -12.75 -11.61 -16.01
CA PRO A 251 -11.69 -12.59 -15.79
C PRO A 251 -11.65 -13.62 -16.92
N GLN A 252 -10.50 -13.74 -17.60
CA GLN A 252 -10.18 -14.98 -18.30
C GLN A 252 -9.83 -16.03 -17.25
N VAL A 253 -10.80 -16.92 -17.03
CA VAL A 253 -10.59 -18.20 -16.36
C VAL A 253 -9.57 -18.98 -17.20
N HIS A 254 -8.41 -19.26 -16.62
CA HIS A 254 -7.49 -20.30 -17.11
C HIS A 254 -7.46 -21.45 -16.11
#